data_AF-E2B0T4-F1
#
_entry.id   AF-E2B0T4-F1
#
_cell.length_a   1.000
_cell.length_b   1.000
_cell.length_c   1.000
_cell.angle_alpha   90.00
_cell.angle_beta   90.00
_cell.angle_gamma   90.00
#
_symmetry.space_group_name_H-M   'P 1'
#
loop_
_entity.id
_entity.type
_entity.pdbx_description
1 polymer ?
#
loop_
_entity_poly.entity_id
_entity_poly.type
_entity_poly.pdbx_seq_one_letter_code
_entity_poly.pdbx_strand_id
1 'polypeptide(L)' 'FMIDTGFDINLIQKNSLHEKMLIDNRIVFKLSGITKGQTHTLGVVKMCIFGTDSLFHVVPD' A
#
# COMPACT_ATOMS: atom_id res chain seq x y z
N PHE A 1 1.34 -3.22 -12.82
CA PHE A 1 0.35 -3.02 -11.74
C PHE A 1 -0.86 -3.90 -12.01
N MET A 2 -1.64 -4.21 -10.98
CA MET A 2 -2.87 -5.00 -11.08
C MET A 2 -4.02 -4.15 -10.56
N ILE A 3 -5.19 -4.23 -11.19
CA ILE A 3 -6.42 -3.64 -10.67
C ILE A 3 -7.19 -4.77 -9.99
N ASP A 4 -7.39 -4.64 -8.68
CA ASP A 4 -8.15 -5.58 -7.88
C ASP A 4 -9.32 -4.85 -7.23
N THR A 5 -10.53 -5.09 -7.75
CA THR A 5 -11.77 -4.48 -7.23
C THR A 5 -12.33 -5.22 -6.02
N GLY A 6 -11.74 -6.35 -5.63
CA GLY A 6 -12.10 -7.10 -4.43
C GLY A 6 -11.44 -6.58 -3.15
N PHE A 7 -10.58 -5.57 -3.25
CA PHE A 7 -9.89 -4.94 -2.13
C PHE A 7 -10.42 -3.53 -1.87
N ASP A 8 -10.66 -3.22 -0.59
CA ASP A 8 -11.14 -1.90 -0.17
C ASP A 8 -10.07 -0.80 -0.27
N ILE A 9 -8.80 -1.17 -0.35
CA ILE A 9 -7.66 -0.25 -0.32
C ILE A 9 -6.65 -0.58 -1.41
N ASN A 10 -5.99 0.46 -1.93
CA ASN A 10 -4.87 0.27 -2.85
C ASN A 10 -3.62 -0.16 -2.07
N LEU A 11 -2.95 -1.20 -2.57
CA LEU A 11 -1.69 -1.70 -1.99
C LEU A 11 -0.52 -1.46 -2.96
N ILE A 12 0.66 -1.21 -2.41
CA ILE A 12 1.91 -1.17 -3.16
C ILE A 12 3.03 -1.87 -2.38
N GLN A 13 3.84 -2.68 -3.05
CA GLN A 13 5.00 -3.31 -2.43
C GLN A 13 6.09 -2.28 -2.15
N LYS A 14 6.80 -2.45 -1.03
CA LYS A 14 7.89 -1.54 -0.64
C LYS A 14 8.96 -1.43 -1.73
N ASN A 15 9.33 -2.54 -2.39
CA ASN A 15 10.32 -2.54 -3.48
C ASN A 15 9.84 -1.89 -4.78
N SER A 16 8.55 -1.56 -4.91
CA SER A 16 8.05 -0.79 -6.05
C SER A 16 8.19 0.73 -5.86
N LEU A 17 8.60 1.18 -4.67
CA LEU A 17 8.80 2.60 -4.36
C LEU A 17 10.25 3.02 -4.58
N HIS A 18 10.45 4.24 -5.08
CA HIS A 18 11.78 4.86 -5.04
C HIS A 18 12.28 4.99 -3.59
N GLU A 19 13.57 4.72 -3.36
CA GLU A 19 14.18 4.70 -2.03
C GLU A 19 13.98 6.00 -1.22
N LYS A 20 13.90 7.14 -1.92
CA LYS A 20 13.74 8.47 -1.31
C LYS A 20 12.29 8.82 -0.97
N MET A 21 11.33 7.97 -1.31
CA MET A 21 9.93 8.24 -1.08
C MET A 21 9.59 8.09 0.41
N LEU A 22 9.09 9.18 1.01
CA LEU A 22 8.69 9.19 2.41
C LEU A 22 7.38 8.42 2.57
N ILE A 23 7.39 7.46 3.49
CA ILE A 23 6.20 6.70 3.89
C ILE A 23 5.65 7.34 5.16
N ASP A 24 4.40 7.77 5.14
CA ASP A 24 3.73 8.24 6.35
C ASP A 24 3.27 7.04 7.18
N ASN A 25 4.00 6.77 8.26
CA ASN A 25 3.76 5.64 9.16
C ASN A 25 2.71 5.93 10.25
N ARG A 26 2.05 7.10 10.23
CA ARG A 26 0.95 7.40 11.16
C ARG A 26 -0.32 6.63 10.82
N ILE A 27 -0.44 6.15 9.58
CA ILE A 27 -1.59 5.39 9.08
C ILE A 27 -1.12 3.98 8.74
N VAL A 28 -1.34 3.05 9.67
CA VAL A 28 -1.01 1.63 9.51
C VAL A 28 -2.28 0.81 9.67
N PHE A 29 -2.51 -0.13 8.74
CA PHE A 29 -3.62 -1.07 8.80
C PHE A 29 -3.12 -2.49 9.02
N LYS A 30 -3.94 -3.26 9.70
CA LYS A 30 -3.80 -4.70 9.82
C LYS A 30 -4.49 -5.36 8.64
N LEU A 31 -3.75 -6.17 7.90
CA LEU A 31 -4.24 -6.90 6.76
C LEU A 31 -4.50 -8.36 7.14
N SER A 32 -5.65 -8.87 6.71
CA SER A 32 -6.00 -10.28 6.74
C SER A 32 -6.26 -10.74 5.32
N GLY A 33 -5.66 -11.86 4.93
CA GLY A 33 -5.88 -12.47 3.62
C GLY A 33 -6.39 -13.91 3.77
N ILE A 34 -6.19 -14.69 2.71
CA ILE A 34 -6.56 -16.10 2.65
C ILE A 34 -5.63 -16.95 3.55
N THR A 35 -4.39 -16.49 3.77
CA THR A 35 -3.45 -17.16 4.65
C THR A 35 -3.76 -16.85 6.12
N LYS A 36 -3.45 -17.79 7.03
CA LYS A 36 -3.67 -17.64 8.48
C LYS A 36 -2.82 -16.52 9.12
N GLY A 37 -1.89 -15.94 8.38
CA GLY A 37 -1.03 -14.86 8.85
C GLY A 37 -1.75 -13.51 8.85
N GLN A 38 -1.50 -12.72 9.88
CA GLN A 38 -1.85 -11.31 9.90
C GLN A 38 -0.59 -10.51 9.63
N THR A 39 -0.67 -9.55 8.70
CA THR A 39 0.42 -8.62 8.43
C THR A 39 -0.04 -7.19 8.65
N HIS A 40 0.89 -6.26 8.67
CA HIS A 40 0.60 -4.83 8.81
C HIS A 40 1.19 -4.08 7.63
N THR A 41 0.54 -2.99 7.22
CA THR A 41 1.13 -2.05 6.28
C THR A 41 2.27 -1.29 6.97
N LEU A 42 3.21 -0.76 6.19
CA LEU A 42 4.32 0.07 6.70
C LEU A 42 3.91 1.54 6.84
N GLY A 43 2.82 1.93 6.18
CA GLY A 43 2.31 3.30 6.16
C GLY A 43 1.58 3.58 4.85
N VAL A 44 1.43 4.85 4.51
CA VAL A 44 0.85 5.30 3.25
C VAL A 44 1.80 6.17 2.45
N VAL A 45 1.63 6.12 1.13
CA VAL A 45 2.20 7.08 0.18
C VAL A 45 1.09 7.65 -0.69
N LYS A 46 1.27 8.89 -1.11
CA LYS A 46 0.41 9.55 -2.09
C LYS A 46 1.07 9.47 -3.46
N MET A 47 0.36 8.97 -4.46
CA MET A 47 0.86 8.80 -5.81
C MET A 47 -0.15 9.37 -6.81
N CYS A 48 0.35 10.07 -7.83
CA CYS A 48 -0.48 10.52 -8.93
C CYS A 48 -0.55 9.43 -10.00
N ILE A 49 -1.75 8.92 -10.27
CA ILE A 49 -2.03 7.93 -11.30
C ILE A 49 -3.06 8.53 -12.26
N PHE A 50 -2.69 8.63 -13.54
CA PHE A 50 -3.54 9.24 -14.58
C PHE A 50 -4.07 10.63 -14.19
N GLY A 51 -3.24 11.46 -13.56
CA GLY A 51 -3.64 12.81 -13.11
C GLY A 51 -4.48 12.85 -11.84
N THR A 52 -4.76 11.68 -11.23
CA THR A 52 -5.52 11.58 -9.99
C THR A 52 -4.61 11.21 -8.84
N ASP A 53 -4.66 12.01 -7.79
CA ASP A 53 -3.99 11.77 -6.53
C ASP A 53 -4.67 10.62 -5.77
N SER A 54 -3.94 9.52 -5.59
CA SER A 54 -4.42 8.30 -4.95
C SER A 54 -3.54 7.92 -3.77
N LEU A 55 -4.16 7.41 -2.70
CA LEU A 55 -3.45 6.85 -1.54
C LEU A 55 -3.17 5.37 -1.78
N PHE A 56 -1.94 4.97 -1.47
CA PHE A 56 -1.48 3.59 -1.49
C PHE A 56 -0.92 3.19 -0.13
N HIS A 57 -1.39 2.06 0.38
CA HIS A 57 -0.84 1.43 1.57
C HIS A 57 0.36 0.59 1.20
N VAL A 58 1.49 0.84 1.87
CA VAL A 58 2.73 0.15 1.58
C VAL A 58 2.75 -1.17 2.33
N VAL A 59 3.00 -2.27 1.62
CA VAL A 59 3.19 -3.60 2.22
C VAL A 59 4.67 -4.00 2.16
N PRO A 60 5.17 -4.75 3.16
CA PRO A 60 6.48 -5.39 3.06
C PRO A 60 6.50 -6.39 1.89
N ASP A 61 7.69 -6.76 1.45
CA ASP A 61 7.89 -7.68 0.32
C ASP A 61 7.53 -9.14 0.63
#